data_AF-A0A929GPF7-F1
#
_entry.id   AF-A0A929GPF7-F1
#
_cell.length_a   1.000
_cell.length_b   1.000
_cell.length_c   1.000
_cell.angle_alpha   90.00
_cell.angle_beta   90.00
_cell.angle_gamma   90.00
#
_symmetry.space_group_name_H-M   'P 1'
#
loop_
_entity.id
_entity.type
_entity.pdbx_description
1 polymer ?
#
loop_
_entity_poly.entity_id
_entity_poly.type
_entity_poly.pdbx_seq_one_letter_code
_entity_poly.pdbx_strand_id
1 'polypeptide(L)'
;MKVFIKNIASVFLAFLVLFSTMSFTISEHYCGNLLVNASIISKAKTCGMDMQVNSTKEDCNILKKDCCKDVVKLIEGQDDLKIDCLTLSFEQQLFITSFVYTYINLFEGLDKKSIPFNDYSPPLIVKDIHVLDEVYII
;
A
#
# COMPACT_ATOMS: atom_id res chain seq x y z
N MET A 1 9.29 10.41 -15.59
CA MET A 1 8.85 9.38 -14.61
C MET A 1 8.82 9.88 -13.16
N LYS A 2 9.88 10.53 -12.65
CA LYS A 2 9.96 11.00 -11.25
C LYS A 2 8.81 11.94 -10.81
N VAL A 3 8.38 12.87 -11.66
CA VAL A 3 7.29 13.83 -11.34
C VAL A 3 5.93 13.13 -11.21
N PHE A 4 5.65 12.15 -12.05
CA PHE A 4 4.39 11.39 -12.03
C PHE A 4 4.26 10.54 -10.76
N ILE A 5 5.34 9.86 -10.37
CA ILE A 5 5.39 9.07 -9.13
C ILE A 5 5.19 9.97 -7.89
N LYS A 6 5.82 11.15 -7.86
CA LYS A 6 5.64 12.11 -6.76
C LYS A 6 4.18 12.55 -6.60
N ASN A 7 3.49 12.84 -7.70
CA ASN A 7 2.10 13.27 -7.67
C ASN A 7 1.17 12.15 -7.18
N ILE A 8 1.40 10.91 -7.62
CA ILE A 8 0.65 9.73 -7.14
C ILE A 8 0.89 9.51 -5.66
N ALA A 9 2.15 9.55 -5.20
CA ALA A 9 2.49 9.37 -3.81
C ALA A 9 1.85 10.46 -2.92
N SER A 10 1.83 11.70 -3.39
CA SER A 10 1.19 12.81 -2.67
C SER A 10 -0.33 12.64 -2.55
N VAL A 11 -1.00 12.24 -3.63
CA VAL A 11 -2.45 12.00 -3.62
C VAL A 11 -2.80 10.80 -2.74
N PHE A 12 -2.01 9.73 -2.82
CA PHE A 12 -2.18 8.54 -1.99
C PHE A 12 -2.02 8.85 -0.50
N LEU A 13 -0.99 9.63 -0.14
CA LEU A 13 -0.77 10.06 1.24
C LEU A 13 -1.96 10.89 1.76
N ALA A 14 -2.52 11.78 0.93
CA ALA A 14 -3.69 12.56 1.30
C ALA A 14 -4.92 11.67 1.59
N PHE A 15 -5.17 10.65 0.77
CA PHE A 15 -6.25 9.70 1.04
C PHE A 15 -6.02 8.86 2.29
N LEU A 16 -4.78 8.39 2.53
CA LEU A 16 -4.45 7.65 3.75
C LEU A 16 -4.73 8.47 5.00
N VAL A 17 -4.30 9.73 5.03
CA VAL A 17 -4.56 10.64 6.15
C VAL A 17 -6.06 10.87 6.31
N LEU A 18 -6.77 11.14 5.21
CA LEU A 18 -8.21 11.41 5.23
C LEU A 18 -9.01 10.21 5.78
N PHE A 19 -8.74 8.99 5.31
CA PHE A 19 -9.43 7.80 5.80
C PHE A 19 -9.03 7.42 7.24
N SER A 20 -7.81 7.77 7.66
CA SER A 20 -7.34 7.50 9.03
C SER A 20 -7.99 8.43 10.06
N THR A 21 -8.25 9.69 9.71
CA THR A 21 -8.86 10.69 10.62
C THR A 21 -10.38 10.75 10.53
N MET A 22 -10.98 10.18 9.48
CA MET A 22 -12.43 10.17 9.31
C MET A 22 -13.11 9.20 10.28
N SER A 23 -13.90 9.74 11.21
CA SER A 23 -14.83 8.96 12.04
C SER A 23 -16.09 8.60 11.24
N PHE A 24 -16.56 7.35 11.34
CA PHE A 24 -17.80 6.91 10.69
C PHE A 24 -18.69 6.14 11.65
N THR A 25 -20.00 6.37 11.54
CA THR A 25 -21.02 5.65 12.28
C THR A 25 -21.52 4.47 11.44
N ILE A 26 -21.60 3.29 12.03
CA ILE A 26 -22.28 2.14 11.44
C ILE A 26 -23.61 1.98 12.16
N SER A 27 -24.70 2.10 11.41
CA SER A 27 -26.04 1.79 11.91
C SER A 27 -26.41 0.39 11.45
N GLU A 28 -26.69 -0.52 12.39
CA GLU A 28 -27.16 -1.88 12.15
C GLU A 28 -28.62 -2.01 12.63
N HIS A 29 -29.48 -2.59 11.80
CA HIS A 29 -30.88 -2.89 12.12
C HIS A 29 -31.03 -4.39 12.29
N TYR A 30 -31.39 -4.82 13.50
CA TYR A 30 -31.67 -6.21 13.84
C TYR A 30 -33.17 -6.42 14.03
N CYS A 31 -33.68 -7.58 13.60
CA CYS A 31 -35.02 -8.06 13.94
C CYS A 31 -34.88 -9.42 14.62
N GLY A 32 -35.13 -9.47 15.93
CA GLY A 32 -34.71 -10.60 16.77
C GLY A 32 -33.19 -10.78 16.76
N ASN A 33 -32.72 -11.95 16.32
CA ASN A 33 -31.29 -12.30 16.24
C ASN A 33 -30.69 -12.15 14.83
N LEU A 34 -31.44 -11.63 13.86
CA LEU A 34 -30.99 -11.51 12.46
C LEU A 34 -30.68 -10.05 12.12
N LEU A 35 -29.50 -9.82 11.53
CA LEU A 35 -29.11 -8.53 10.93
C LEU A 35 -29.84 -8.38 9.60
N VAL A 36 -30.69 -7.37 9.50
CA VAL A 36 -31.53 -7.11 8.31
C VAL A 36 -30.89 -6.05 7.42
N ASN A 37 -30.31 -5.02 8.01
CA ASN A 37 -29.67 -3.95 7.26
C ASN A 37 -28.50 -3.35 8.04
N ALA A 38 -27.44 -2.99 7.33
CA ALA A 38 -26.34 -2.23 7.88
C ALA A 38 -26.05 -1.06 6.92
N SER A 39 -25.85 0.11 7.49
CA SER A 39 -25.55 1.32 6.73
C SER A 39 -24.41 2.09 7.39
N ILE A 40 -23.59 2.69 6.53
CA ILE A 40 -22.42 3.48 6.92
C ILE A 40 -22.82 4.95 6.78
N ILE A 41 -22.58 5.75 7.83
CA ILE A 41 -22.86 7.18 7.98
C ILE A 41 -24.36 7.55 8.00
N SER A 42 -25.20 6.81 7.28
CA SER A 42 -26.63 7.01 7.22
C SER A 42 -27.39 5.97 8.05
N LYS A 43 -28.64 6.28 8.43
CA LYS A 43 -29.47 5.34 9.18
C LYS A 43 -29.73 4.09 8.35
N ALA A 44 -29.62 2.91 8.97
CA ALA A 44 -30.00 1.66 8.34
C ALA A 44 -31.48 1.71 7.91
N LYS A 45 -31.77 1.21 6.70
CA LYS A 45 -33.16 1.11 6.25
C LYS A 45 -33.90 0.17 7.19
N THR A 46 -34.93 0.71 7.84
CA THR A 46 -35.85 -0.09 8.63
C THR A 46 -36.59 -1.05 7.70
N CYS A 47 -36.92 -2.24 8.20
CA CYS A 47 -37.87 -3.11 7.52
C CYS A 47 -39.13 -2.27 7.30
N GLY A 48 -39.63 -2.16 6.05
CA GLY A 48 -40.59 -1.14 5.57
C GLY A 48 -41.99 -1.12 6.19
N MET A 49 -42.07 -1.19 7.52
CA MET A 49 -43.22 -1.00 8.37
C MET A 49 -42.83 0.09 9.35
N ASP A 50 -43.34 1.31 9.16
CA ASP A 50 -43.31 2.38 10.16
C ASP A 50 -44.14 1.94 11.37
N MET A 51 -43.58 1.08 12.22
CA MET A 51 -44.18 0.70 13.49
C MET A 51 -43.37 1.38 14.59
N GLN A 52 -43.95 2.46 15.12
CA GLN A 52 -43.78 2.79 16.52
C GLN A 52 -43.91 1.50 17.31
N VAL A 53 -42.95 1.19 18.17
CA VAL A 53 -43.16 0.66 19.54
C VAL A 53 -41.79 0.31 20.13
N ASN A 54 -41.50 1.00 21.23
CA ASN A 54 -40.49 0.60 22.20
C ASN A 54 -40.91 -0.74 22.80
N SER A 55 -40.13 -1.82 22.62
CA SER A 55 -40.34 -3.05 23.39
C SER A 55 -39.03 -3.78 23.65
N THR A 56 -38.44 -3.45 24.80
CA THR A 56 -37.41 -4.21 25.50
C THR A 56 -38.01 -5.51 26.06
N LYS A 57 -37.90 -6.64 25.35
CA LYS A 57 -38.08 -7.99 25.93
C LYS A 57 -37.09 -8.97 25.30
N GLU A 58 -36.48 -9.81 26.15
CA GLU A 58 -35.32 -10.65 25.84
C GLU A 58 -35.63 -11.92 25.02
N ASP A 59 -36.92 -12.27 24.82
CA ASP A 59 -37.35 -13.44 24.04
C ASP A 59 -38.09 -13.04 22.76
N CYS A 60 -37.36 -12.91 21.65
CA CYS A 60 -37.91 -12.56 20.34
C CYS A 60 -37.74 -13.64 19.29
N ASN A 61 -38.85 -14.33 19.01
CA ASN A 61 -38.99 -15.14 17.81
C ASN A 61 -39.33 -14.25 16.60
N ILE A 62 -38.75 -14.58 15.44
CA ILE A 62 -38.89 -13.89 14.14
C ILE A 62 -40.36 -13.68 13.70
N LEU A 63 -41.30 -14.40 14.32
CA LEU A 63 -42.74 -14.35 14.03
C LEU A 63 -43.49 -13.18 14.69
N LYS A 64 -42.91 -12.43 15.63
CA LYS A 64 -43.56 -11.27 16.28
C LYS A 64 -43.07 -9.96 15.65
N LYS A 65 -44.01 -9.16 15.13
CA LYS A 65 -43.76 -7.92 14.36
C LYS A 65 -43.12 -6.77 15.15
N ASP A 66 -43.05 -6.86 16.47
CA ASP A 66 -42.68 -5.72 17.35
C ASP A 66 -41.25 -5.79 17.93
N CYS A 67 -40.35 -6.60 17.36
CA CYS A 67 -39.02 -6.84 17.95
C CYS A 67 -37.81 -6.43 17.09
N CYS A 68 -37.85 -5.22 16.57
CA CYS A 68 -36.70 -4.65 15.88
C CYS A 68 -35.85 -3.80 16.84
N LYS A 69 -34.52 -3.94 16.76
CA LYS A 69 -33.55 -3.14 17.50
C LYS A 69 -32.58 -2.46 16.55
N ASP A 70 -32.47 -1.14 16.68
CA ASP A 70 -31.43 -0.35 16.03
C ASP A 70 -30.20 -0.31 16.94
N VAL A 71 -29.03 -0.66 16.40
CA VAL A 71 -27.74 -0.55 17.08
C VAL A 71 -26.85 0.38 16.26
N VAL A 72 -26.38 1.47 16.87
CA VAL A 72 -25.43 2.38 16.24
C VAL A 72 -24.07 2.18 16.90
N LYS A 73 -23.07 1.82 16.10
CA LYS A 73 -21.67 1.73 16.51
C LYS A 73 -20.92 2.92 15.95
N LEU A 74 -20.30 3.72 16.81
CA LEU A 74 -19.39 4.79 16.40
C LEU A 74 -17.99 4.20 16.24
N ILE A 75 -17.38 4.36 15.07
CA ILE A 75 -15.97 4.09 14.85
C ILE A 75 -15.28 5.46 14.82
N GLU A 76 -14.56 5.73 15.90
CA GLU A 76 -13.78 6.96 16.05
C GLU A 76 -12.51 6.85 15.19
N GLY A 77 -12.29 7.86 14.35
CA GLY A 77 -11.06 8.04 13.59
C GLY A 77 -9.91 8.45 14.52
N GLN A 78 -8.69 8.37 14.01
CA GLN A 78 -7.50 8.72 14.78
C GLN A 78 -7.35 10.25 14.89
N ASP A 79 -7.51 10.81 16.09
CA ASP A 79 -7.29 12.24 16.37
C ASP A 79 -5.80 12.59 16.47
N ASP A 80 -5.02 11.76 17.18
CA ASP A 80 -3.57 11.94 17.35
C ASP A 80 -2.77 10.82 16.66
N LEU A 81 -1.87 11.20 15.75
CA LEU A 81 -0.88 10.31 15.16
C LEU A 81 0.11 9.85 16.24
N LYS A 82 -0.07 8.65 16.78
CA LYS A 82 0.92 8.00 17.65
C LYS A 82 2.14 7.61 16.81
N ILE A 83 3.23 8.37 16.95
CA ILE A 83 4.51 8.16 16.24
C ILE A 83 5.31 6.99 16.85
N ASP A 84 4.72 6.21 17.76
CA ASP A 84 5.42 5.14 18.48
C ASP A 84 5.92 4.00 17.57
N CYS A 85 5.37 3.89 16.35
CA CYS A 85 5.74 2.86 15.36
C CYS A 85 7.15 3.05 14.76
N LEU A 86 7.74 4.25 14.82
CA LEU A 86 9.02 4.58 14.18
C LEU A 86 10.23 4.58 15.15
N THR A 87 10.13 3.88 16.27
CA THR A 87 11.25 3.71 17.20
C THR A 87 12.22 2.63 16.68
N LEU A 88 12.99 2.97 15.66
CA LEU A 88 14.08 2.13 15.19
C LEU A 88 15.27 2.21 16.14
N SER A 89 15.81 1.06 16.54
CA SER A 89 17.05 1.02 17.31
C SER A 89 18.22 1.53 16.46
N PHE A 90 19.28 2.00 17.12
CA PHE A 90 20.48 2.48 16.43
C PHE A 90 21.04 1.44 15.45
N GLU A 91 21.06 0.16 15.84
CA GLU A 91 21.52 -0.95 15.00
C GLU A 91 20.67 -1.12 13.73
N GLN A 92 19.35 -0.97 13.85
CA GLN A 92 18.44 -1.05 12.69
C GLN A 92 18.67 0.12 11.73
N GLN A 93 18.88 1.33 12.26
CA GLN A 93 19.19 2.51 11.44
C GLN A 93 20.53 2.35 10.72
N LEU A 94 21.55 1.84 11.40
CA LEU A 94 22.87 1.58 10.84
C LEU A 94 22.80 0.52 9.72
N PHE A 95 22.08 -0.58 9.95
CA PHE A 95 21.86 -1.61 8.94
C PHE A 95 21.14 -1.08 7.70
N ILE A 96 20.03 -0.36 7.86
CA ILE A 96 19.27 0.20 6.73
C ILE A 96 20.13 1.21 5.96
N THR A 97 20.84 2.09 6.66
CA THR A 97 21.67 3.12 6.03
C THR A 97 22.83 2.52 5.26
N SER A 98 23.56 1.56 5.84
CA SER A 98 24.65 0.86 5.16
C SER A 98 24.13 0.07 3.95
N PHE A 99 23.01 -0.64 4.10
CA PHE A 99 22.38 -1.36 2.99
C PHE A 99 22.01 -0.41 1.84
N VAL A 100 21.31 0.68 2.12
CA VAL A 100 20.97 1.66 1.07
C VAL A 100 22.23 2.26 0.44
N TYR A 101 23.21 2.65 1.24
CA TYR A 101 24.45 3.25 0.75
C TYR A 101 25.23 2.32 -0.19
N THR A 102 25.34 1.03 0.15
CA THR A 102 26.05 0.06 -0.70
C THR A 102 25.29 -0.22 -2.00
N TYR A 103 23.95 -0.24 -1.97
CA TYR A 103 23.14 -0.63 -3.12
C TYR A 103 22.66 0.53 -3.99
N ILE A 104 22.80 1.78 -3.56
CA ILE A 104 22.27 2.95 -4.30
C ILE A 104 22.86 3.10 -5.69
N ASN A 105 24.13 2.74 -5.87
CA ASN A 105 24.85 2.84 -7.14
C ASN A 105 24.96 1.49 -7.88
N LEU A 106 24.40 0.40 -7.33
CA LEU A 106 24.52 -0.92 -7.95
C LEU A 106 23.76 -1.02 -9.29
N PHE A 107 22.74 -0.17 -9.46
CA PHE A 107 21.92 -0.09 -10.67
C PHE A 107 22.14 1.18 -11.49
N GLU A 108 23.20 1.94 -11.22
CA GLU A 108 23.67 2.96 -12.17
C GLU A 108 24.25 2.22 -13.38
N GLY A 109 23.36 1.89 -14.33
CA GLY A 109 23.78 1.44 -15.66
C GLY A 109 24.69 2.51 -16.25
N LEU A 110 25.90 2.11 -16.65
CA LEU A 110 26.86 2.98 -17.33
C LEU A 110 26.12 3.86 -18.35
N ASP A 111 26.10 5.17 -18.11
CA ASP A 111 25.49 6.15 -19.00
C ASP A 111 26.22 6.09 -20.35
N LYS A 112 25.66 5.26 -21.23
CA LYS A 112 26.26 4.75 -22.47
C LYS A 112 27.55 3.97 -22.20
N LYS A 113 27.60 2.77 -22.77
CA LYS A 113 28.83 2.00 -22.96
C LYS A 113 29.77 2.86 -23.83
N SER A 114 30.59 3.71 -23.19
CA SER A 114 31.69 4.40 -23.86
C SER A 114 32.66 3.30 -24.23
N ILE A 115 32.56 2.82 -25.47
CA ILE A 115 33.54 1.89 -26.01
C ILE A 115 34.77 2.76 -26.30
N PRO A 116 35.85 2.66 -25.52
CA PRO A 116 37.06 3.40 -25.84
C PRO A 116 37.49 2.95 -27.25
N PHE A 117 37.88 3.92 -28.09
CA PHE A 117 38.32 3.67 -29.46
C PHE A 117 37.26 3.15 -30.44
N ASN A 118 35.97 3.45 -30.24
CA ASN A 118 34.90 3.08 -31.18
C ASN A 118 35.13 3.60 -32.61
N ASP A 119 35.81 4.74 -32.75
CA ASP A 119 36.14 5.35 -34.04
C ASP A 119 37.50 4.88 -34.60
N TYR A 120 38.23 4.02 -33.86
CA TYR A 120 39.50 3.49 -34.33
C TYR A 120 39.25 2.31 -35.26
N SER A 121 39.63 2.47 -36.52
CA SER A 121 39.67 1.35 -37.44
C SER A 121 40.82 0.42 -37.04
N PRO A 122 40.60 -0.90 -36.93
CA PRO A 122 41.68 -1.85 -36.66
C PRO A 122 42.85 -1.62 -37.62
N PRO A 123 44.10 -1.70 -37.15
CA PRO A 123 45.25 -1.51 -38.01
C PRO A 123 45.23 -2.59 -39.10
N LEU A 124 45.61 -2.20 -40.32
CA LEU A 124 45.69 -3.15 -41.43
C LEU A 124 46.70 -4.24 -41.07
N ILE A 125 46.25 -5.50 -41.08
CA ILE A 125 47.09 -6.66 -40.81
C ILE A 125 48.02 -6.83 -42.03
N VAL A 126 49.25 -6.33 -41.91
CA VAL A 126 50.26 -6.37 -43.00
C VAL A 126 50.90 -7.77 -43.11
N LYS A 127 50.88 -8.53 -42.01
CA LYS A 127 51.47 -9.87 -41.92
C LYS A 127 50.55 -10.74 -41.08
N ASP A 128 50.44 -12.00 -41.47
CA ASP A 128 49.71 -12.99 -40.68
C ASP A 128 50.45 -13.22 -39.36
N ILE A 129 49.88 -12.73 -38.27
CA ILE A 129 50.45 -12.85 -36.93
C ILE A 129 50.52 -14.32 -36.47
N HIS A 130 49.62 -15.17 -36.96
CA HIS A 130 49.65 -16.59 -36.65
C HIS A 130 50.88 -17.25 -37.30
N VAL A 131 51.25 -16.84 -38.51
CA VAL A 131 52.47 -17.31 -39.18
C VAL A 131 53.74 -16.72 -38.56
N LEU A 132 53.67 -15.50 -38.01
CA LEU A 132 54.81 -14.85 -37.37
C LEU A 132 55.15 -15.45 -36.00
N ASP A 133 54.11 -15.82 -35.24
CA ASP A 133 54.21 -16.39 -33.90
C ASP A 133 54.25 -17.93 -33.90
N GLU A 134 54.09 -18.57 -35.06
CA GLU A 134 54.30 -20.01 -35.22
C GLU A 134 55.79 -20.35 -35.08
N VAL A 135 56.15 -20.86 -33.90
CA VAL A 135 57.41 -21.58 -33.72
C VAL A 135 57.21 -22.98 -34.30
N TYR A 136 57.68 -23.18 -35.53
CA TYR A 136 57.81 -24.53 -36.08
C TYR A 136 58.93 -25.26 -35.33
N ILE A 137 58.53 -26.05 -34.32
CA ILE A 137 59.44 -26.98 -33.66
C ILE A 137 59.78 -28.06 -34.70
N ILE A 138 61.04 -28.08 -35.14
CA ILE A 138 61.66 -29.17 -35.90
C ILE A 138 62.00 -30.31 -34.95
#